data_AF-A0A961GTI6-F1
#
_entry.id   AF-A0A961GTI6-F1
#
_cell.length_a   1.000
_cell.length_b   1.000
_cell.length_c   1.000
_cell.angle_alpha   90.00
_cell.angle_beta   90.00
_cell.angle_gamma   90.00
#
_symmetry.space_group_name_H-M   'P 1'
#
loop_
_entity.id
_entity.type
_entity.pdbx_description
1 polymer ?
#
loop_
_entity_poly.entity_id
_entity_poly.type
_entity_poly.pdbx_seq_one_letter_code
_entity_poly.pdbx_strand_id
1 'polypeptide(L)'
;GLSAAGVDVVDTLGSTVGFSGAAHGPLMLAHLVETASAGDVVALVSMADGADVFVFRVTGEGTPASAPVGSQLTAGDDSLSYAKYLQWRGVLPTQPPNRPEPARMSASAAARRSDWKYGFVGSRDRSSEAVHLPPARVSFVGGTVDDMEPVAMASTTARVVTFTVDSLAYSPSPPTVFAVCDFDGGGRLPIELTDVEPDDVSIGMPVEMTFRRIGTADGIANYFWKARPAVGGTS
;
A
#
# COMPACT_ATOMS: atom_id res chain seq x y z
N GLY A 1 29.50 22.63 6.31
CA GLY A 1 28.32 21.79 5.99
C GLY A 1 27.35 22.61 5.17
N LEU A 2 26.43 21.99 4.41
CA LEU A 2 25.50 22.67 3.50
C LEU A 2 24.70 23.82 4.15
N SER A 3 24.40 23.73 5.45
CA SER A 3 23.80 24.83 6.21
C SER A 3 24.67 26.11 6.26
N ALA A 4 26.00 25.97 6.20
CA ALA A 4 26.94 27.10 6.13
C ALA A 4 26.97 27.77 4.73
N ALA A 5 26.37 27.14 3.71
CA ALA A 5 26.23 27.67 2.37
C ALA A 5 24.87 28.36 2.14
N GLY A 6 24.05 28.56 3.19
CA GLY A 6 22.73 29.16 3.09
C GLY A 6 21.67 28.23 2.48
N VAL A 7 21.89 26.92 2.53
CA VAL A 7 20.95 25.90 2.06
C VAL A 7 20.24 25.29 3.26
N ASP A 8 18.92 25.36 3.27
CA ASP A 8 18.09 24.65 4.24
C ASP A 8 18.12 23.15 3.98
N VAL A 9 18.51 22.39 4.99
CA VAL A 9 18.59 20.92 4.92
C VAL A 9 17.38 20.36 5.64
N VAL A 10 16.56 19.60 4.93
CA VAL A 10 15.37 18.95 5.46
C VAL A 10 15.70 17.79 6.39
N ASP A 11 14.77 17.45 7.29
CA ASP A 11 14.88 16.24 8.11
C ASP A 11 15.02 15.01 7.19
N THR A 12 15.97 14.14 7.52
CA THR A 12 16.19 12.88 6.81
C THR A 12 15.16 11.82 7.18
N LEU A 13 14.34 12.05 8.20
CA LEU A 13 13.41 11.07 8.79
C LEU A 13 14.15 9.82 9.33
N GLY A 14 15.47 9.90 9.50
CA GLY A 14 16.28 8.76 9.91
C GLY A 14 16.00 8.31 11.34
N SER A 15 15.59 9.21 12.22
CA SER A 15 15.24 8.89 13.61
C SER A 15 13.83 8.31 13.76
N THR A 16 12.92 8.61 12.83
CA THR A 16 11.51 8.21 12.89
C THR A 16 11.21 7.00 12.01
N VAL A 17 11.64 7.03 10.75
CA VAL A 17 11.38 5.97 9.74
C VAL A 17 12.57 5.04 9.56
N GLY A 18 13.78 5.53 9.85
CA GLY A 18 15.02 4.86 9.47
C GLY A 18 15.25 4.91 7.95
N PHE A 19 16.12 4.02 7.46
CA PHE A 19 16.50 4.00 6.04
C PHE A 19 15.61 3.05 5.23
N SER A 20 14.69 3.61 4.44
CA SER A 20 13.76 2.86 3.57
C SER A 20 14.36 2.42 2.23
N GLY A 21 15.69 2.48 2.08
CA GLY A 21 16.40 2.03 0.89
C GLY A 21 16.12 2.94 -0.32
N ALA A 22 15.81 2.34 -1.46
CA ALA A 22 15.53 3.08 -2.71
C ALA A 22 14.35 4.06 -2.61
N ALA A 23 13.42 3.84 -1.69
CA ALA A 23 12.27 4.71 -1.47
C ALA A 23 12.58 5.93 -0.59
N HIS A 24 13.76 6.00 0.04
CA HIS A 24 14.06 7.03 1.04
C HIS A 24 14.12 8.44 0.46
N GLY A 25 14.79 8.62 -0.68
CA GLY A 25 14.83 9.92 -1.37
C GLY A 25 13.44 10.44 -1.77
N PRO A 26 12.62 9.64 -2.48
CA PRO A 26 11.24 10.01 -2.79
C PRO A 26 10.37 10.27 -1.56
N LEU A 27 10.55 9.52 -0.47
CA LEU A 27 9.83 9.75 0.80
C LEU A 27 10.17 11.12 1.38
N MET A 28 11.46 11.46 1.45
CA MET A 28 11.91 12.78 1.91
C MET A 28 11.38 13.90 1.01
N LEU A 29 11.39 13.70 -0.31
CA LEU A 29 10.86 14.66 -1.27
C LEU A 29 9.35 14.88 -1.07
N ALA A 30 8.57 13.82 -0.87
CA ALA A 30 7.14 13.92 -0.60
C ALA A 30 6.87 14.70 0.70
N HIS A 31 7.59 14.38 1.77
CA HIS A 31 7.47 15.09 3.04
C HIS A 31 7.81 16.58 2.93
N LEU A 32 8.86 16.92 2.17
CA LEU A 32 9.24 18.31 1.93
C LEU A 32 8.16 19.07 1.14
N VAL A 33 7.67 18.48 0.04
CA VAL A 33 6.69 19.14 -0.84
C VAL A 33 5.38 19.46 -0.12
N GLU A 34 5.01 18.72 0.92
CA GLU A 34 3.85 19.00 1.77
C GLU A 34 3.93 20.34 2.52
N THR A 35 5.14 20.86 2.76
CA THR A 35 5.37 22.09 3.53
C THR A 35 6.08 23.19 2.73
N ALA A 36 6.54 22.87 1.52
CA ALA A 36 7.22 23.81 0.63
C ALA A 36 6.27 24.85 0.05
N SER A 37 6.80 26.04 -0.24
CA SER A 37 6.07 27.14 -0.86
C SER A 37 6.22 27.11 -2.38
N ALA A 38 5.22 27.63 -3.09
CA ALA A 38 5.32 27.84 -4.52
C ALA A 38 6.51 28.76 -4.86
N GLY A 39 7.33 28.33 -5.82
CA GLY A 39 8.56 29.01 -6.22
C GLY A 39 9.83 28.41 -5.62
N ASP A 40 9.73 27.62 -4.55
CA ASP A 40 10.88 26.97 -3.91
C ASP A 40 11.63 26.07 -4.89
N VAL A 41 12.96 26.10 -4.82
CA VAL A 41 13.84 25.23 -5.60
C VAL A 41 14.39 24.15 -4.68
N VAL A 42 14.08 22.90 -5.00
CA VAL A 42 14.42 21.73 -4.20
C VAL A 42 15.48 20.91 -4.93
N ALA A 43 16.54 20.53 -4.23
CA ALA A 43 17.54 19.59 -4.72
C ALA A 43 17.45 18.27 -3.94
N LEU A 44 17.07 17.19 -4.63
CA LEU A 44 17.18 15.84 -4.10
C LEU A 44 18.54 15.29 -4.47
N VAL A 45 19.38 15.05 -3.47
CA VAL A 45 20.74 14.53 -3.65
C VAL A 45 20.78 13.07 -3.19
N SER A 46 21.12 12.18 -4.12
CA SER A 46 21.38 10.77 -3.83
C SER A 46 22.87 10.51 -3.89
N MET A 47 23.47 10.16 -2.77
CA MET A 47 24.88 9.76 -2.69
C MET A 47 24.97 8.25 -2.48
N ALA A 48 25.53 7.56 -3.48
CA ALA A 48 25.79 6.13 -3.46
C ALA A 48 27.17 5.87 -4.09
N ASP A 49 27.24 5.12 -5.21
CA ASP A 49 28.46 5.00 -6.02
C ASP A 49 28.60 6.20 -6.98
N GLY A 50 28.76 7.38 -6.40
CA GLY A 50 28.65 8.67 -7.09
C GLY A 50 27.61 9.59 -6.45
N ALA A 51 27.28 10.67 -7.17
CA ALA A 51 26.29 11.65 -6.74
C ALA A 51 25.33 11.98 -7.88
N ASP A 52 24.06 11.64 -7.71
CA ASP A 52 22.97 12.06 -8.57
C ASP A 52 22.21 13.21 -7.90
N VAL A 53 21.93 14.27 -8.66
CA VAL A 53 21.18 15.43 -8.18
C VAL A 53 20.01 15.70 -9.09
N PHE A 54 18.81 15.66 -8.51
CA PHE A 54 17.58 16.04 -9.18
C PHE A 54 17.13 17.40 -8.64
N VAL A 55 16.92 18.37 -9.53
CA VAL A 55 16.49 19.72 -9.15
C VAL A 55 15.05 19.93 -9.61
N PHE A 56 14.20 20.33 -8.66
CA PHE A 56 12.78 20.57 -8.87
C PHE A 56 12.44 22.01 -8.52
N ARG A 57 11.39 22.54 -9.14
CA ARG A 57 10.75 23.79 -8.73
C ARG A 57 9.33 23.46 -8.28
N VAL A 58 8.99 23.87 -7.06
CA VAL A 58 7.63 23.76 -6.53
C VAL A 58 6.76 24.77 -7.26
N THR A 59 5.70 24.32 -7.94
CA THR A 59 4.85 25.19 -8.75
C THR A 59 3.70 25.80 -7.95
N GLY A 60 3.31 25.19 -6.84
CA GLY A 60 2.05 25.51 -6.15
C GLY A 60 0.81 24.96 -6.87
N GLU A 61 1.00 24.27 -7.98
CA GLU A 61 -0.07 23.61 -8.75
C GLU A 61 -0.06 22.12 -8.39
N GLY A 62 -1.11 21.66 -7.71
CA GLY A 62 -1.22 20.26 -7.29
C GLY A 62 -2.44 19.99 -6.45
N THR A 63 -2.84 18.73 -6.38
CA THR A 63 -3.85 18.27 -5.40
C THR A 63 -3.11 17.92 -4.11
N PRO A 64 -3.51 18.45 -2.94
CA PRO A 64 -2.95 18.04 -1.67
C PRO A 64 -3.01 16.51 -1.51
N ALA A 65 -1.97 15.93 -0.92
CA ALA A 65 -1.98 14.51 -0.62
C ALA A 65 -3.16 14.20 0.32
N SER A 66 -3.94 13.17 0.01
CA SER A 66 -5.04 12.72 0.88
C SER A 66 -4.53 12.20 2.24
N ALA A 67 -3.31 11.65 2.26
CA ALA A 67 -2.62 11.20 3.45
C ALA A 67 -1.16 11.72 3.43
N PRO A 68 -0.88 12.90 4.00
CA PRO A 68 0.47 13.44 4.12
C PRO A 68 1.43 12.48 4.85
N VAL A 69 2.73 12.51 4.54
CA VAL A 69 3.76 11.71 5.22
C VAL A 69 3.71 11.97 6.72
N GLY A 70 3.60 13.23 7.14
CA GLY A 70 3.52 13.58 8.57
C GLY A 70 2.35 12.94 9.30
N SER A 71 1.17 12.84 8.67
CA SER A 71 0.02 12.18 9.28
C SER A 71 0.16 10.66 9.30
N GLN A 72 0.77 10.07 8.26
CA GLN A 72 1.07 8.64 8.22
C GLN A 72 2.08 8.24 9.30
N LEU A 73 3.08 9.07 9.59
CA LEU A 73 4.04 8.85 10.67
C LEU A 73 3.36 8.91 12.04
N THR A 74 2.48 9.89 12.23
CA THR A 74 1.72 10.04 13.48
C THR A 74 0.76 8.87 13.73
N ALA A 75 0.16 8.33 12.67
CA ALA A 75 -0.71 7.16 12.72
C ALA A 75 0.06 5.82 12.67
N GLY A 76 1.39 5.85 12.57
CA GLY A 76 2.22 4.66 12.47
C GLY A 76 2.28 3.86 13.78
N ASP A 77 2.72 2.61 13.68
CA ASP A 77 2.92 1.70 14.81
C ASP A 77 4.40 1.35 14.94
N ASP A 78 4.99 1.64 16.11
CA ASP A 78 6.38 1.37 16.46
C ASP A 78 6.55 0.16 17.40
N SER A 79 5.49 -0.61 17.64
CA SER A 79 5.46 -1.77 18.54
C SER A 79 6.30 -2.98 18.07
N LEU A 80 6.92 -2.89 16.88
CA LEU A 80 7.70 -3.97 16.29
C LEU A 80 8.92 -4.30 17.16
N SER A 81 8.87 -5.44 17.85
CA SER A 81 10.01 -5.90 18.63
C SER A 81 11.27 -6.10 17.78
N TYR A 82 12.43 -5.80 18.36
CA TYR A 82 13.72 -5.93 17.67
C TYR A 82 13.97 -7.36 17.16
N ALA A 83 13.57 -8.39 17.92
CA ALA A 83 13.70 -9.77 17.49
C ALA A 83 12.87 -10.07 16.22
N LYS A 84 11.61 -9.60 16.17
CA LYS A 84 10.73 -9.76 15.00
C LYS A 84 11.29 -8.99 13.80
N TYR A 85 11.81 -7.79 14.02
CA TYR A 85 12.56 -7.03 13.02
C TYR A 85 13.74 -7.84 12.45
N LEU A 86 14.61 -8.42 13.30
CA LEU A 86 15.75 -9.22 12.84
C LEU A 86 15.33 -10.46 12.05
N GLN A 87 14.24 -11.13 12.43
CA GLN A 87 13.67 -12.24 11.67
C GLN A 87 13.22 -11.78 10.28
N TRP A 88 12.45 -10.68 10.20
CA TRP A 88 11.97 -10.13 8.93
C TRP A 88 13.09 -9.61 8.02
N ARG A 89 14.21 -9.18 8.60
CA ARG A 89 15.44 -8.82 7.86
C ARG A 89 16.28 -10.03 7.45
N GLY A 90 15.92 -11.24 7.85
CA GLY A 90 16.68 -12.46 7.57
C GLY A 90 18.01 -12.55 8.34
N VAL A 91 18.21 -11.72 9.37
CA VAL A 91 19.43 -11.72 10.21
C VAL A 91 19.33 -12.81 11.28
N LEU A 92 18.13 -12.98 11.87
CA LEU A 92 17.86 -14.06 12.79
C LEU A 92 17.20 -15.22 12.02
N PRO A 93 17.89 -16.36 11.84
CA PRO A 93 17.31 -17.50 11.15
C PRO A 93 16.12 -18.06 11.94
N THR A 94 15.06 -18.41 11.21
CA THR A 94 13.85 -19.04 11.75
C THR A 94 13.61 -20.36 11.03
N GLN A 95 12.86 -21.25 11.67
CA GLN A 95 12.45 -22.50 11.03
C GLN A 95 11.54 -22.17 9.83
N PRO A 96 11.85 -22.64 8.61
CA PRO A 96 11.01 -22.38 7.45
C PRO A 96 9.66 -23.09 7.59
N PRO A 97 8.60 -22.60 6.91
CA PRO A 97 7.30 -23.26 6.94
C PRO A 97 7.37 -24.70 6.42
N ASN A 98 6.54 -25.58 7.00
CA ASN A 98 6.37 -26.97 6.54
C ASN A 98 5.51 -27.08 5.25
N ARG A 99 5.58 -26.07 4.37
CA ARG A 99 4.84 -25.99 3.11
C ARG A 99 5.81 -25.57 2.00
N PRO A 100 5.64 -26.06 0.76
CA PRO A 100 6.43 -25.56 -0.37
C PRO A 100 6.32 -24.04 -0.50
N GLU A 101 7.41 -23.41 -0.94
CA GLU A 101 7.39 -21.98 -1.22
C GLU A 101 6.35 -21.66 -2.31
N PRO A 102 5.64 -20.52 -2.19
CA PRO A 102 4.74 -20.07 -3.24
C PRO A 102 5.46 -19.93 -4.58
N ALA A 103 4.83 -20.38 -5.65
CA ALA A 103 5.34 -20.17 -6.99
C ALA A 103 5.45 -18.66 -7.29
N ARG A 104 6.48 -18.27 -8.03
CA ARG A 104 6.61 -16.87 -8.49
C ARG A 104 5.42 -16.46 -9.34
N MET A 105 5.07 -15.18 -9.25
CA MET A 105 4.03 -14.61 -10.10
C MET A 105 4.41 -14.61 -11.57
N SER A 106 3.45 -14.93 -12.44
CA SER A 106 3.64 -14.83 -13.89
C SER A 106 3.80 -13.37 -14.31
N ALA A 107 4.97 -13.03 -14.87
CA ALA A 107 5.27 -11.69 -15.35
C ALA A 107 4.29 -11.23 -16.45
N SER A 108 3.92 -12.13 -17.36
CA SER A 108 2.99 -11.79 -18.45
C SER A 108 1.57 -11.57 -17.93
N ALA A 109 1.13 -12.32 -16.93
CA ALA A 109 -0.17 -12.10 -16.29
C ALA A 109 -0.20 -10.79 -15.51
N ALA A 110 0.87 -10.48 -14.76
CA ALA A 110 1.01 -9.22 -14.05
C ALA A 110 1.01 -8.02 -15.02
N ALA A 111 1.76 -8.10 -16.12
CA ALA A 111 1.81 -7.04 -17.14
C ALA A 111 0.43 -6.78 -17.76
N ARG A 112 -0.29 -7.83 -18.16
CA ARG A 112 -1.64 -7.73 -18.75
C ARG A 112 -2.70 -7.20 -17.78
N ARG A 113 -2.43 -7.24 -16.48
CA ARG A 113 -3.37 -6.83 -15.42
C ARG A 113 -2.75 -5.76 -14.52
N SER A 114 -1.90 -4.90 -15.07
CA SER A 114 -1.20 -3.86 -14.31
C SER A 114 -2.17 -2.90 -13.62
N ASP A 115 -3.25 -2.50 -14.29
CA ASP A 115 -4.25 -1.60 -13.71
C ASP A 115 -4.96 -2.22 -12.49
N TRP A 116 -5.27 -3.52 -12.57
CA TRP A 116 -5.81 -4.26 -11.43
C TRP A 116 -4.78 -4.41 -10.32
N LYS A 117 -3.56 -4.84 -10.69
CA LYS A 117 -2.50 -5.17 -9.75
C LYS A 117 -2.02 -3.96 -8.96
N TYR A 118 -1.75 -2.86 -9.66
CA TYR A 118 -1.12 -1.67 -9.10
C TYR A 118 -2.13 -0.55 -8.85
N GLY A 119 -3.13 -0.37 -9.71
CA GLY A 119 -4.14 0.69 -9.58
C GLY A 119 -5.43 0.29 -8.88
N PHE A 120 -5.61 -1.00 -8.54
CA PHE A 120 -6.86 -1.55 -8.00
C PHE A 120 -8.08 -1.20 -8.88
N VAL A 121 -7.87 -1.22 -10.20
CA VAL A 121 -8.92 -0.86 -11.16
C VAL A 121 -9.80 -2.08 -11.42
N GLY A 122 -11.07 -1.99 -11.00
CA GLY A 122 -12.12 -2.95 -11.29
C GLY A 122 -12.80 -2.66 -12.62
N SER A 123 -13.93 -3.34 -12.87
CA SER A 123 -14.78 -3.05 -14.03
C SER A 123 -16.21 -2.79 -13.58
N ARG A 124 -16.85 -1.78 -14.16
CA ARG A 124 -18.27 -1.47 -13.97
C ARG A 124 -19.02 -1.73 -15.27
N ASP A 125 -20.09 -2.50 -15.20
CA ASP A 125 -21.01 -2.69 -16.33
C ASP A 125 -21.73 -1.38 -16.64
N ARG A 126 -21.68 -0.91 -17.88
CA ARG A 126 -22.32 0.36 -18.27
C ARG A 126 -23.84 0.31 -18.18
N SER A 127 -24.42 -0.87 -18.29
CA SER A 127 -25.87 -1.07 -18.36
C SER A 127 -26.50 -1.28 -16.98
N SER A 128 -25.93 -2.16 -16.17
CA SER A 128 -26.45 -2.49 -14.83
C SER A 128 -25.74 -1.78 -13.68
N GLU A 129 -24.67 -1.03 -13.97
CA GLU A 129 -23.79 -0.38 -12.99
C GLU A 129 -23.10 -1.35 -12.02
N ALA A 130 -23.21 -2.67 -12.23
CA ALA A 130 -22.59 -3.69 -11.40
C ALA A 130 -21.07 -3.54 -11.42
N VAL A 131 -20.46 -3.43 -10.24
CA VAL A 131 -19.01 -3.33 -10.06
C VAL A 131 -18.42 -4.71 -9.77
N HIS A 132 -17.32 -5.03 -10.45
CA HIS A 132 -16.63 -6.30 -10.39
C HIS A 132 -15.21 -6.16 -9.85
N LEU A 133 -14.93 -6.91 -8.79
CA LEU A 133 -13.62 -7.05 -8.17
C LEU A 133 -13.37 -8.54 -7.90
N PRO A 134 -12.44 -9.20 -8.62
CA PRO A 134 -11.58 -8.68 -9.69
C PRO A 134 -12.36 -8.24 -10.95
N PRO A 135 -11.77 -7.41 -11.84
CA PRO A 135 -12.44 -6.96 -13.05
C PRO A 135 -12.78 -8.14 -13.97
N ALA A 136 -13.98 -8.07 -14.55
CA ALA A 136 -14.59 -9.09 -15.38
C ALA A 136 -15.04 -8.48 -16.71
N ARG A 137 -15.04 -9.30 -17.76
CA ARG A 137 -15.53 -8.92 -19.10
C ARG A 137 -17.02 -9.20 -19.29
N VAL A 138 -17.65 -9.92 -18.37
CA VAL A 138 -19.06 -10.33 -18.46
C VAL A 138 -19.74 -9.97 -17.14
N SER A 139 -20.86 -9.24 -17.24
CA SER A 139 -21.63 -8.84 -16.08
C SER A 139 -22.36 -10.03 -15.46
N PHE A 140 -22.32 -10.16 -14.14
CA PHE A 140 -23.10 -11.20 -13.43
C PHE A 140 -24.57 -10.79 -13.26
N VAL A 141 -24.90 -9.52 -13.52
CA VAL A 141 -26.28 -9.00 -13.50
C VAL A 141 -26.88 -9.02 -14.90
N GLY A 142 -26.24 -8.34 -15.85
CA GLY A 142 -26.77 -8.16 -17.21
C GLY A 142 -26.37 -9.22 -18.22
N GLY A 143 -25.29 -9.98 -17.97
CA GLY A 143 -24.75 -10.95 -18.93
C GLY A 143 -24.07 -10.35 -20.17
N THR A 144 -24.10 -9.02 -20.33
CA THR A 144 -23.45 -8.32 -21.44
C THR A 144 -21.95 -8.55 -21.39
N VAL A 145 -21.37 -8.81 -22.56
CA VAL A 145 -19.94 -9.08 -22.76
C VAL A 145 -19.27 -7.81 -23.26
N ASP A 146 -18.13 -7.46 -22.67
CA ASP A 146 -17.26 -6.33 -23.03
C ASP A 146 -17.88 -4.94 -22.95
N ASP A 147 -19.07 -4.79 -22.36
CA ASP A 147 -19.70 -3.50 -22.09
C ASP A 147 -19.33 -2.98 -20.68
N MET A 148 -18.04 -2.78 -20.48
CA MET A 148 -17.45 -2.46 -19.18
C MET A 148 -16.65 -1.17 -19.24
N GLU A 149 -16.71 -0.38 -18.18
CA GLU A 149 -15.80 0.74 -17.95
C GLU A 149 -14.83 0.44 -16.81
N PRO A 150 -13.56 0.88 -16.89
CA PRO A 150 -12.63 0.77 -15.78
C PRO A 150 -13.07 1.68 -14.63
N VAL A 151 -13.03 1.17 -13.40
CA VAL A 151 -13.35 1.94 -12.19
C VAL A 151 -12.22 1.83 -11.19
N ALA A 152 -11.63 2.96 -10.82
CA ALA A 152 -10.58 3.01 -9.80
C ALA A 152 -11.20 2.81 -8.42
N MET A 153 -10.77 1.78 -7.70
CA MET A 153 -11.29 1.45 -6.37
C MET A 153 -10.28 1.68 -5.24
N ALA A 154 -9.08 2.15 -5.58
CA ALA A 154 -7.96 2.32 -4.64
C ALA A 154 -8.30 3.23 -3.44
N SER A 155 -9.14 4.25 -3.64
CA SER A 155 -9.59 5.17 -2.60
C SER A 155 -11.03 4.93 -2.15
N THR A 156 -11.64 3.84 -2.60
CA THR A 156 -13.03 3.51 -2.25
C THR A 156 -13.04 2.82 -0.89
N THR A 157 -13.82 3.38 0.05
CA THR A 157 -14.03 2.76 1.37
C THR A 157 -14.84 1.49 1.23
N ALA A 158 -14.59 0.53 2.12
CA ALA A 158 -15.33 -0.73 2.18
C ALA A 158 -15.70 -1.09 3.62
N ARG A 159 -16.55 -2.11 3.78
CA ARG A 159 -16.95 -2.65 5.08
C ARG A 159 -16.76 -4.15 5.13
N VAL A 160 -16.27 -4.64 6.27
CA VAL A 160 -16.13 -6.08 6.52
C VAL A 160 -17.51 -6.73 6.60
N VAL A 161 -17.77 -7.70 5.73
CA VAL A 161 -19.02 -8.49 5.72
C VAL A 161 -18.87 -9.73 6.59
N THR A 162 -17.72 -10.38 6.51
CA THR A 162 -17.33 -11.53 7.32
C THR A 162 -15.81 -11.62 7.34
N PHE A 163 -15.25 -12.25 8.35
CA PHE A 163 -13.81 -12.45 8.47
C PHE A 163 -13.48 -13.79 9.12
N THR A 164 -12.21 -14.17 9.01
CA THR A 164 -11.62 -15.33 9.69
C THR A 164 -10.24 -14.96 10.21
N VAL A 165 -9.94 -15.39 11.44
CA VAL A 165 -8.59 -15.30 12.02
C VAL A 165 -7.93 -16.68 11.88
N ASP A 166 -6.93 -16.77 11.02
CA ASP A 166 -6.22 -18.01 10.71
C ASP A 166 -4.84 -18.04 11.36
N SER A 167 -4.69 -18.91 12.36
CA SER A 167 -3.40 -19.15 13.04
C SER A 167 -2.57 -20.27 12.39
N LEU A 168 -3.12 -20.97 11.40
CA LEU A 168 -2.48 -22.10 10.71
C LEU A 168 -1.88 -21.70 9.36
N ALA A 169 -2.46 -20.70 8.69
CA ALA A 169 -1.84 -20.12 7.50
C ALA A 169 -0.45 -19.58 7.83
N TYR A 170 0.53 -19.94 7.00
CA TYR A 170 1.87 -19.37 7.14
C TYR A 170 1.83 -17.88 6.82
N SER A 171 2.30 -17.08 7.78
CA SER A 171 2.53 -15.65 7.66
C SER A 171 3.77 -15.26 8.46
N PRO A 172 4.59 -14.31 7.98
CA PRO A 172 5.64 -13.70 8.80
C PRO A 172 5.09 -12.91 10.01
N SER A 173 3.79 -12.61 10.02
CA SER A 173 3.07 -11.99 11.13
C SER A 173 1.77 -12.76 11.39
N PRO A 174 1.83 -13.91 12.07
CA PRO A 174 0.63 -14.65 12.45
C PRO A 174 -0.09 -13.97 13.63
N PRO A 175 -1.42 -14.13 13.76
CA PRO A 175 -2.31 -14.82 12.81
C PRO A 175 -2.64 -13.95 11.58
N THR A 176 -3.07 -14.58 10.49
CA THR A 176 -3.57 -13.85 9.32
C THR A 176 -5.06 -13.58 9.47
N VAL A 177 -5.50 -12.34 9.22
CA VAL A 177 -6.91 -11.99 9.19
C VAL A 177 -7.35 -11.85 7.74
N PHE A 178 -8.25 -12.73 7.29
CA PHE A 178 -8.90 -12.62 5.98
C PHE A 178 -10.32 -12.09 6.16
N ALA A 179 -10.73 -11.17 5.28
CA ALA A 179 -12.06 -10.60 5.27
C ALA A 179 -12.68 -10.68 3.88
N VAL A 180 -14.01 -10.68 3.84
CA VAL A 180 -14.77 -10.35 2.64
C VAL A 180 -15.31 -8.95 2.84
N CYS A 181 -14.97 -8.03 1.93
CA CYS A 181 -15.35 -6.62 2.06
C CYS A 181 -16.31 -6.20 0.95
N ASP A 182 -17.35 -5.45 1.30
CA ASP A 182 -18.23 -4.75 0.36
C ASP A 182 -17.79 -3.31 0.22
N PHE A 183 -17.63 -2.84 -1.02
CA PHE A 183 -17.16 -1.49 -1.33
C PHE A 183 -18.33 -0.53 -1.50
N ASP A 184 -18.12 0.72 -1.09
CA ASP A 184 -19.06 1.81 -1.37
C ASP A 184 -19.22 1.98 -2.89
N GLY A 185 -20.47 2.04 -3.36
CA GLY A 185 -20.76 2.05 -4.80
C GLY A 185 -20.68 0.67 -5.49
N GLY A 186 -20.49 -0.40 -4.71
CA GLY A 186 -20.61 -1.79 -5.17
C GLY A 186 -19.28 -2.51 -5.36
N GLY A 187 -19.38 -3.83 -5.51
CA GLY A 187 -18.24 -4.75 -5.59
C GLY A 187 -17.96 -5.41 -4.25
N ARG A 188 -17.51 -6.67 -4.31
CA ARG A 188 -17.16 -7.49 -3.15
C ARG A 188 -15.84 -8.18 -3.40
N LEU A 189 -14.92 -8.15 -2.45
CA LEU A 189 -13.61 -8.79 -2.60
C LEU A 189 -13.19 -9.50 -1.30
N PRO A 190 -12.82 -10.80 -1.37
CA PRO A 190 -12.02 -11.45 -0.34
C PRO A 190 -10.60 -10.86 -0.35
N ILE A 191 -10.17 -10.29 0.78
CA ILE A 191 -8.90 -9.58 0.91
C ILE A 191 -8.31 -9.81 2.30
N GLU A 192 -6.99 -9.82 2.40
CA GLU A 192 -6.30 -9.88 3.68
C GLU A 192 -6.34 -8.50 4.38
N LEU A 193 -6.60 -8.50 5.69
CA LEU A 193 -6.46 -7.30 6.50
C LEU A 193 -5.00 -7.11 6.95
N THR A 194 -4.62 -5.86 7.18
CA THR A 194 -3.33 -5.44 7.78
C THR A 194 -3.59 -4.31 8.77
N ASP A 195 -2.62 -4.05 9.64
CA ASP A 195 -2.68 -2.96 10.62
C ASP A 195 -3.92 -3.05 11.53
N VAL A 196 -4.29 -4.28 11.92
CA VAL A 196 -5.41 -4.57 12.80
C VAL A 196 -5.04 -5.74 13.70
N GLU A 197 -5.33 -5.63 14.99
CA GLU A 197 -5.20 -6.77 15.89
C GLU A 197 -6.38 -7.73 15.71
N PRO A 198 -6.17 -9.05 15.87
CA PRO A 198 -7.21 -10.05 15.60
C PRO A 198 -8.47 -9.90 16.45
N ASP A 199 -8.36 -9.34 17.66
CA ASP A 199 -9.48 -9.13 18.57
C ASP A 199 -10.27 -7.85 18.25
N ASP A 200 -9.71 -6.95 17.43
CA ASP A 200 -10.33 -5.67 17.10
C ASP A 200 -11.22 -5.75 15.85
N VAL A 201 -11.06 -6.78 15.00
CA VAL A 201 -11.85 -6.92 13.77
C VAL A 201 -13.31 -7.29 14.06
N SER A 202 -14.25 -6.59 13.41
CA SER A 202 -15.68 -6.84 13.54
C SER A 202 -16.41 -6.76 12.21
N ILE A 203 -17.57 -7.43 12.10
CA ILE A 203 -18.50 -7.22 10.98
C ILE A 203 -18.96 -5.76 10.99
N GLY A 204 -19.03 -5.14 9.82
CA GLY A 204 -19.41 -3.74 9.61
C GLY A 204 -18.26 -2.74 9.76
N MET A 205 -17.08 -3.17 10.23
CA MET A 205 -15.90 -2.32 10.40
C MET A 205 -15.55 -1.63 9.07
N PRO A 206 -15.41 -0.29 9.06
CA PRO A 206 -14.96 0.44 7.89
C PRO A 206 -13.46 0.18 7.64
N VAL A 207 -13.12 -0.12 6.40
CA VAL A 207 -11.76 -0.38 5.96
C VAL A 207 -11.44 0.40 4.69
N GLU A 208 -10.16 0.75 4.54
CA GLU A 208 -9.60 1.39 3.36
C GLU A 208 -8.53 0.50 2.73
N MET A 209 -8.28 0.70 1.43
CA MET A 209 -7.29 -0.11 0.70
C MET A 209 -5.88 0.46 0.92
N THR A 210 -4.93 -0.43 1.14
CA THR A 210 -3.51 -0.10 1.29
C THR A 210 -2.66 -1.02 0.42
N PHE A 211 -1.72 -0.44 -0.32
CA PHE A 211 -0.86 -1.19 -1.22
C PHE A 211 0.31 -1.81 -0.45
N ARG A 212 0.47 -3.14 -0.53
CA ARG A 212 1.42 -3.90 0.30
C ARG A 212 2.23 -4.89 -0.53
N ARG A 213 3.44 -5.17 -0.06
CA ARG A 213 4.19 -6.34 -0.51
C ARG A 213 3.53 -7.58 0.11
N ILE A 214 3.00 -8.46 -0.74
CA ILE A 214 2.31 -9.68 -0.30
C ILE A 214 3.21 -10.91 -0.32
N GLY A 215 4.39 -10.84 -0.94
CA GLY A 215 5.38 -11.90 -0.89
C GLY A 215 6.56 -11.62 -1.81
N THR A 216 7.59 -12.47 -1.71
CA THR A 216 8.74 -12.48 -2.62
C THR A 216 9.02 -13.93 -3.00
N ALA A 217 9.22 -14.20 -4.29
CA ALA A 217 9.59 -15.51 -4.80
C ALA A 217 10.60 -15.34 -5.93
N ASP A 218 11.65 -16.16 -5.96
CA ASP A 218 12.77 -16.04 -6.91
C ASP A 218 13.38 -14.62 -7.00
N GLY A 219 13.45 -13.92 -5.87
CA GLY A 219 13.94 -12.54 -5.79
C GLY A 219 12.98 -11.47 -6.34
N ILE A 220 11.79 -11.86 -6.81
CA ILE A 220 10.78 -10.94 -7.35
C ILE A 220 9.77 -10.61 -6.26
N ALA A 221 9.76 -9.36 -5.82
CA ALA A 221 8.75 -8.86 -4.89
C ALA A 221 7.38 -8.72 -5.60
N ASN A 222 6.36 -9.33 -5.01
CA ASN A 222 4.99 -9.22 -5.46
C ASN A 222 4.21 -8.28 -4.55
N TYR A 223 3.55 -7.32 -5.16
CA TYR A 223 2.73 -6.34 -4.48
C TYR A 223 1.28 -6.46 -4.93
N PHE A 224 0.37 -6.25 -3.99
CA PHE A 224 -1.05 -6.15 -4.23
C PHE A 224 -1.71 -5.40 -3.07
N TRP A 225 -2.99 -5.10 -3.22
CA TRP A 225 -3.76 -4.39 -2.22
C TRP A 225 -4.16 -5.31 -1.05
N LYS A 226 -4.10 -4.77 0.16
CA LYS A 226 -4.72 -5.28 1.39
C LYS A 226 -5.74 -4.25 1.88
N ALA A 227 -6.54 -4.61 2.87
CA ALA A 227 -7.41 -3.67 3.55
C ALA A 227 -6.87 -3.37 4.96
N ARG A 228 -7.07 -2.17 5.48
CA ARG A 228 -6.78 -1.81 6.87
C ARG A 228 -7.94 -1.03 7.47
N PRO A 229 -8.09 -0.95 8.80
CA PRO A 229 -9.09 -0.10 9.43
C PRO A 229 -9.00 1.34 8.90
N ALA A 230 -10.14 1.94 8.54
CA ALA A 230 -10.18 3.29 8.03
C ALA A 230 -9.85 4.32 9.13
N VAL A 231 -8.94 5.25 8.85
CA VAL A 231 -8.56 6.31 9.80
C VAL A 231 -9.66 7.37 9.81
N GLY A 232 -10.65 7.23 10.71
CA GLY A 232 -11.75 8.19 10.82
C GLY A 232 -13.10 7.65 11.33
N GLY A 233 -13.18 6.39 11.73
CA GLY A 233 -14.36 5.85 12.42
C GLY A 233 -14.15 5.83 13.92
N THR A 234 -14.26 6.97 14.61
CA THR A 234 -14.43 6.93 16.07
C THR A 234 -15.70 6.14 16.40
N SER A 235 -15.52 5.21 17.33
CA SER A 235 -16.54 4.58 18.18
C SER A 235 -17.69 5.50 18.57
#